data_AF-A0A3M6TTN0-F1
#
_entry.id   AF-A0A3M6TTN0-F1
#
_cell.length_a   1.000
_cell.length_b   1.000
_cell.length_c   1.000
_cell.angle_alpha   90.00
_cell.angle_beta   90.00
_cell.angle_gamma   90.00
#
_symmetry.space_group_name_H-M   'P 1'
#
loop_
_entity.id
_entity.type
_entity.pdbx_description
1 polymer ?
#
loop_
_entity_poly.entity_id
_entity_poly.type
_entity_poly.pdbx_seq_one_letter_code
_entity_poly.pdbx_strand_id
1 'polypeptide(L)'
;MDEKQLKASLMKYFGEATAKVTKETTEDEIKRIYAARSATYDEEHSAARAIYFKPLAESLHETLSEVYQNKAKDQIKIIDAGAGTGLIGVELKKLGYTNLCALDISAEMLEEAKKKEVYIEFMCTSLNGQPIPQIKSGQFDALICGGALITGRIASSAFVEMIRMVQTGRSFLGVY
;
A
#
# COMPACT_ATOMS: atom_id res chain seq x y z
N MET A 1 4.92 11.25 19.73
CA MET A 1 4.59 9.93 20.33
C MET A 1 5.89 9.18 20.48
N ASP A 2 6.24 8.74 21.69
CA ASP A 2 7.51 8.02 21.91
C ASP A 2 7.44 6.58 21.40
N GLU A 3 8.60 5.92 21.25
CA GLU A 3 8.72 4.55 20.73
C GLU A 3 7.91 3.53 21.56
N LYS A 4 7.80 3.74 22.87
CA LYS A 4 7.07 2.87 23.79
C LYS A 4 5.55 3.03 23.61
N GLN A 5 5.07 4.24 23.41
CA GLN A 5 3.68 4.56 23.09
C GLN A 5 3.29 4.07 21.69
N LEU A 6 4.18 4.22 20.70
CA LEU A 6 3.98 3.66 19.36
C LEU A 6 3.88 2.14 19.44
N LYS A 7 4.82 1.47 20.11
CA LYS A 7 4.84 0.02 20.26
C LYS A 7 3.62 -0.51 21.02
N ALA A 8 3.18 0.18 22.08
CA ALA A 8 1.96 -0.17 22.82
C ALA A 8 0.68 0.01 21.97
N SER A 9 0.61 1.07 21.17
CA SER A 9 -0.49 1.29 20.22
C SER A 9 -0.49 0.21 19.13
N LEU A 10 0.67 -0.10 18.55
CA LEU A 10 0.83 -1.16 17.57
C LEU A 10 0.47 -2.53 18.14
N MET A 11 0.87 -2.85 19.37
CA MET A 11 0.48 -4.09 20.07
C MET A 11 -1.02 -4.14 20.35
N LYS A 12 -1.61 -3.04 20.80
CA LYS A 12 -3.03 -2.97 21.17
C LYS A 12 -3.94 -3.17 19.95
N TYR A 13 -3.55 -2.62 18.81
CA TYR A 13 -4.43 -2.49 17.65
C TYR A 13 -4.05 -3.38 16.47
N PHE A 14 -2.78 -3.71 16.35
CA PHE A 14 -2.28 -4.64 15.35
C PHE A 14 -1.76 -5.94 15.99
N GLY A 15 -1.89 -6.15 17.31
CA GLY A 15 -1.52 -7.41 17.96
C GLY A 15 -0.02 -7.65 18.12
N GLU A 16 0.33 -8.74 18.81
CA GLU A 16 1.72 -9.11 19.12
C GLU A 16 2.57 -9.42 17.87
N ALA A 17 1.96 -10.00 16.83
CA ALA A 17 2.69 -10.52 15.67
C ALA A 17 3.34 -9.40 14.84
N THR A 18 2.63 -8.30 14.57
CA THR A 18 3.20 -7.15 13.85
C THR A 18 4.12 -6.29 14.70
N ALA A 19 4.03 -6.38 16.03
CA ALA A 19 4.95 -5.73 16.95
C ALA A 19 6.30 -6.46 17.07
N LYS A 20 6.35 -7.73 16.63
CA LYS A 20 7.57 -8.56 16.55
C LYS A 20 8.26 -8.47 15.18
N VAL A 21 7.66 -7.82 14.19
CA VAL A 21 8.31 -7.60 12.89
C VAL A 21 9.42 -6.55 13.07
N THR A 22 10.65 -6.97 12.77
CA THR A 22 11.85 -6.13 12.81
C THR A 22 12.51 -6.13 11.44
N LYS A 23 13.63 -5.41 11.29
CA LYS A 23 14.45 -5.44 10.07
C LYS A 23 15.07 -6.81 9.77
N GLU A 24 15.08 -7.71 10.75
CA GLU A 24 15.65 -9.06 10.65
C GLU A 24 14.60 -10.10 10.25
N THR A 25 13.31 -9.72 10.25
CA THR A 25 12.22 -10.61 9.86
C THR A 25 12.31 -10.92 8.37
N THR A 26 12.34 -12.19 8.03
CA THR A 26 12.42 -12.66 6.65
C THR A 26 11.12 -12.41 5.88
N GLU A 27 11.19 -12.35 4.55
CA GLU A 27 10.01 -12.21 3.69
C GLU A 27 8.97 -13.30 3.96
N ASP A 28 9.40 -14.54 4.20
CA ASP A 28 8.50 -15.66 4.46
C ASP A 28 7.84 -15.60 5.85
N GLU A 29 8.49 -14.97 6.83
CA GLU A 29 7.85 -14.65 8.11
C GLU A 29 6.83 -13.53 7.96
N ILE A 30 7.16 -12.47 7.21
CA ILE A 30 6.23 -11.38 6.90
C ILE A 30 4.99 -11.94 6.21
N LYS A 31 5.16 -12.77 5.17
CA LYS A 31 4.06 -13.45 4.47
C LYS A 31 3.19 -14.23 5.45
N ARG A 32 3.77 -15.08 6.30
CA ARG A 32 3.02 -15.90 7.27
C ARG A 32 2.23 -15.06 8.28
N ILE A 33 2.82 -13.98 8.79
CA ILE A 33 2.15 -13.08 9.75
C ILE A 33 0.92 -12.44 9.12
N TYR A 34 1.04 -11.98 7.88
CA TYR A 34 -0.06 -11.32 7.18
C TYR A 34 -1.09 -12.30 6.64
N ALA A 35 -0.67 -13.46 6.13
CA ALA A 35 -1.53 -14.55 5.71
C ALA A 35 -2.52 -14.93 6.82
N ALA A 36 -2.01 -15.16 8.03
CA ALA A 36 -2.81 -15.57 9.19
C ALA A 36 -3.81 -14.50 9.67
N ARG A 37 -3.68 -13.26 9.21
CA ARG A 37 -4.47 -12.11 9.68
C ARG A 37 -5.37 -11.50 8.62
N SER A 38 -5.20 -11.89 7.36
CA SER A 38 -5.96 -11.38 6.22
C SER A 38 -7.46 -11.27 6.53
N ALA A 39 -8.05 -12.34 7.04
CA ALA A 39 -9.49 -12.43 7.33
C ALA A 39 -10.00 -11.45 8.41
N THR A 40 -9.18 -11.06 9.40
CA THR A 40 -9.57 -10.16 10.51
C THR A 40 -9.01 -8.75 10.36
N TYR A 41 -8.19 -8.49 9.35
CA TYR A 41 -7.39 -7.28 9.22
C TYR A 41 -8.23 -5.99 9.17
N ASP A 42 -9.33 -6.00 8.42
CA ASP A 42 -10.23 -4.84 8.27
C ASP A 42 -10.96 -4.54 9.59
N GLU A 43 -11.40 -5.58 10.30
CA GLU A 43 -12.06 -5.45 11.60
C GLU A 43 -11.09 -4.90 12.65
N GLU A 44 -9.85 -5.39 12.66
CA GLU A 44 -8.78 -4.89 13.53
C GLU A 44 -8.50 -3.40 13.28
N HIS A 45 -8.37 -2.99 12.01
CA HIS A 45 -8.18 -1.58 11.65
C HIS A 45 -9.38 -0.70 12.04
N SER A 46 -10.60 -1.22 11.88
CA SER A 46 -11.82 -0.53 12.27
C SER A 46 -11.90 -0.36 13.80
N ALA A 47 -11.63 -1.42 14.55
CA ALA A 47 -11.56 -1.41 16.01
C ALA A 47 -10.45 -0.48 16.52
N ALA A 48 -9.35 -0.41 15.79
CA ALA A 48 -8.25 0.51 16.05
C ALA A 48 -8.55 1.97 15.77
N ARG A 49 -9.64 2.25 15.06
CA ARG A 49 -9.94 3.58 14.50
C ARG A 49 -8.76 4.09 13.67
N ALA A 50 -8.15 3.19 12.89
CA ALA A 50 -7.12 3.56 11.94
C ALA A 50 -7.75 4.42 10.83
N ILE A 51 -7.46 5.72 10.85
CA ILE A 51 -8.09 6.72 9.96
C ILE A 51 -7.18 7.17 8.81
N TYR A 52 -6.06 6.49 8.53
CA TYR A 52 -5.07 6.98 7.56
C TYR A 52 -5.45 6.72 6.10
N PHE A 53 -6.32 5.74 5.81
CA PHE A 53 -6.66 5.36 4.43
C PHE A 53 -7.28 6.50 3.62
N LYS A 54 -8.27 7.18 4.22
CA LYS A 54 -9.00 8.27 3.57
C LYS A 54 -8.12 9.51 3.34
N PRO A 55 -7.41 10.06 4.36
CA PRO A 55 -6.50 11.18 4.16
C PRO A 55 -5.39 10.90 3.13
N LEU A 56 -4.85 9.67 3.08
CA LEU A 56 -3.85 9.32 2.07
C LEU A 56 -4.45 9.34 0.66
N ALA A 57 -5.65 8.78 0.48
CA ALA A 57 -6.34 8.81 -0.81
C ALA A 57 -6.72 10.24 -1.23
N GLU A 58 -7.18 11.07 -0.29
CA GLU A 58 -7.49 12.49 -0.52
C GLU A 58 -6.24 13.29 -0.89
N SER A 59 -5.13 13.11 -0.18
CA SER A 59 -3.85 13.79 -0.47
C SER A 59 -3.31 13.42 -1.85
N LEU A 60 -3.38 12.14 -2.24
CA LEU A 60 -3.03 11.73 -3.60
C LEU A 60 -3.99 12.35 -4.62
N HIS A 61 -5.29 12.37 -4.33
CA HIS A 61 -6.29 12.94 -5.23
C HIS A 61 -6.06 14.44 -5.51
N GLU A 62 -5.76 15.23 -4.48
CA GLU A 62 -5.43 16.65 -4.62
C GLU A 62 -4.24 16.82 -5.56
N THR A 63 -3.16 16.10 -5.30
CA THR A 63 -1.94 16.13 -6.12
C THR A 63 -2.19 15.73 -7.57
N LEU A 64 -2.93 14.65 -7.79
CA LEU A 64 -3.24 14.19 -9.14
C LEU A 64 -4.13 15.19 -9.89
N SER A 65 -5.02 15.89 -9.19
CA SER A 65 -5.87 16.92 -9.80
C SER A 65 -5.05 18.13 -10.26
N GLU A 66 -3.97 18.48 -9.55
CA GLU A 66 -3.04 19.54 -9.94
C GLU A 66 -2.16 19.11 -11.13
N VAL A 67 -1.63 17.89 -11.09
CA VAL A 67 -0.69 17.37 -12.11
C VAL A 67 -1.38 16.99 -13.41
N TYR A 68 -2.59 16.42 -13.33
CA TYR A 68 -3.32 15.84 -14.44
C TYR A 68 -4.63 16.58 -14.75
N GLN A 69 -4.51 17.85 -15.15
CA GLN A 69 -5.68 18.69 -15.48
C GLN A 69 -6.52 18.18 -16.67
N ASN A 70 -5.89 17.46 -17.62
CA ASN A 70 -6.52 17.01 -18.86
C ASN A 70 -6.66 15.49 -18.99
N LYS A 71 -6.36 14.74 -17.93
CA LYS A 71 -6.45 13.26 -17.94
C LYS A 71 -7.61 12.85 -17.04
N ALA A 72 -8.52 12.05 -17.58
CA ALA A 72 -9.65 11.57 -16.81
C ALA A 72 -9.18 10.61 -15.70
N LYS A 73 -9.89 10.58 -14.56
CA LYS A 73 -9.48 9.80 -13.38
C LYS A 73 -9.39 8.29 -13.65
N ASP A 74 -10.22 7.78 -14.54
CA ASP A 74 -10.23 6.39 -15.01
C ASP A 74 -9.05 6.06 -15.94
N GLN A 75 -8.37 7.07 -16.50
CA GLN A 75 -7.17 6.90 -17.31
C GLN A 75 -5.89 6.97 -16.47
N ILE A 76 -5.94 7.50 -15.24
CA ILE A 76 -4.80 7.60 -14.34
C ILE A 76 -4.55 6.22 -13.72
N LYS A 77 -3.46 5.56 -14.11
CA LYS A 77 -3.07 4.24 -13.63
C LYS A 77 -2.30 4.35 -12.31
N ILE A 78 -2.85 3.82 -11.22
CA ILE A 78 -2.29 3.93 -9.87
C ILE A 78 -1.88 2.55 -9.37
N ILE A 79 -0.68 2.42 -8.81
CA ILE A 79 -0.24 1.23 -8.07
C ILE A 79 -0.33 1.47 -6.56
N ASP A 80 -1.08 0.62 -5.86
CA ASP A 80 -1.11 0.54 -4.40
C ASP A 80 -0.06 -0.50 -3.96
N ALA A 81 1.09 -0.01 -3.48
CA ALA A 81 2.22 -0.83 -3.08
C ALA A 81 2.11 -1.21 -1.60
N GLY A 82 2.03 -2.49 -1.30
CA GLY A 82 1.63 -2.99 0.01
C GLY A 82 0.14 -2.75 0.26
N ALA A 83 -0.69 -3.10 -0.73
CA ALA A 83 -2.13 -2.86 -0.74
C ALA A 83 -2.87 -3.54 0.43
N GLY A 84 -2.30 -4.61 1.00
CA GLY A 84 -2.93 -5.42 2.01
C GLY A 84 -4.31 -5.91 1.55
N THR A 85 -5.31 -5.73 2.40
CA THR A 85 -6.72 -6.03 2.10
C THR A 85 -7.41 -4.98 1.23
N GLY A 86 -6.72 -3.92 0.80
CA GLY A 86 -7.22 -2.99 -0.22
C GLY A 86 -8.04 -1.79 0.27
N LEU A 87 -7.91 -1.40 1.55
CA LEU A 87 -8.68 -0.30 2.13
C LEU A 87 -8.38 1.07 1.49
N ILE A 88 -7.15 1.33 1.05
CA ILE A 88 -6.81 2.55 0.32
C ILE A 88 -7.49 2.56 -1.06
N GLY A 89 -7.48 1.42 -1.77
CA GLY A 89 -8.15 1.28 -3.05
C GLY A 89 -9.66 1.58 -3.00
N VAL A 90 -10.32 1.23 -1.89
CA VAL A 90 -11.73 1.61 -1.66
C VAL A 90 -11.92 3.12 -1.60
N GLU A 91 -11.06 3.83 -0.87
CA GLU A 91 -11.13 5.29 -0.78
C GLU A 91 -10.80 5.95 -2.13
N LEU A 92 -9.82 5.45 -2.88
CA LEU A 92 -9.52 5.92 -4.24
C LEU A 92 -10.70 5.70 -5.21
N LYS A 93 -11.40 4.55 -5.12
CA LYS A 93 -12.60 4.29 -5.93
C LYS A 93 -13.72 5.27 -5.63
N LYS A 94 -13.94 5.63 -4.35
CA LYS A 94 -14.91 6.68 -3.96
C LYS A 94 -14.55 8.04 -4.56
N LEU A 95 -13.27 8.33 -4.76
CA LEU A 95 -12.78 9.56 -5.39
C LEU A 95 -12.82 9.51 -6.93
N GLY A 96 -13.22 8.38 -7.53
CA GLY A 96 -13.44 8.21 -8.97
C GLY A 96 -12.29 7.56 -9.74
N TYR A 97 -11.27 7.04 -9.06
CA TYR A 97 -10.19 6.29 -9.71
C TYR A 97 -10.57 4.82 -9.86
N THR A 98 -10.48 4.29 -11.08
CA THR A 98 -10.90 2.91 -11.40
C THR A 98 -9.78 2.07 -12.03
N ASN A 99 -8.68 2.71 -12.45
CA ASN A 99 -7.51 2.05 -13.02
C ASN A 99 -6.45 1.80 -11.93
N LEU A 100 -6.83 0.97 -10.95
CA LEU A 100 -6.04 0.68 -9.76
C LEU A 100 -5.41 -0.71 -9.87
N CYS A 101 -4.12 -0.82 -9.52
CA CYS A 101 -3.40 -2.08 -9.41
C CYS A 101 -2.98 -2.28 -7.95
N ALA A 102 -3.01 -3.53 -7.47
CA ALA A 102 -2.55 -3.90 -6.13
C ALA A 102 -1.24 -4.68 -6.20
N LEU A 103 -0.28 -4.31 -5.36
CA LEU A 103 0.91 -5.11 -5.09
C LEU A 103 0.95 -5.41 -3.60
N ASP A 104 1.11 -6.68 -3.24
CA ASP A 104 1.38 -7.09 -1.87
C ASP A 104 2.21 -8.37 -1.84
N ILE A 105 2.89 -8.62 -0.74
CA ILE A 105 3.71 -9.82 -0.56
C ILE A 105 2.86 -11.03 -0.17
N SER A 106 1.69 -10.82 0.45
CA SER A 106 0.77 -11.88 0.89
C SER A 106 -0.34 -12.11 -0.13
N ALA A 107 -0.46 -13.34 -0.60
CA ALA A 107 -1.53 -13.75 -1.51
C ALA A 107 -2.90 -13.66 -0.83
N GLU A 108 -2.99 -14.04 0.44
CA GLU A 108 -4.21 -14.03 1.24
C GLU A 108 -4.72 -12.60 1.47
N MET A 109 -3.82 -11.63 1.64
CA MET A 109 -4.19 -10.22 1.66
C MET A 109 -4.81 -9.77 0.34
N LEU A 110 -4.20 -10.17 -0.79
CA LEU A 110 -4.74 -9.86 -2.12
C LEU A 110 -6.06 -10.57 -2.39
N GLU A 111 -6.29 -11.77 -1.84
CA GLU A 111 -7.59 -12.45 -1.91
C GLU A 111 -8.69 -11.63 -1.21
N GLU A 112 -8.41 -11.05 -0.05
CA GLU A 112 -9.34 -10.12 0.63
C GLU A 112 -9.53 -8.82 -0.15
N ALA A 113 -8.47 -8.28 -0.75
CA ALA A 113 -8.55 -7.10 -1.61
C ALA A 113 -9.43 -7.35 -2.85
N LYS A 114 -9.35 -8.55 -3.43
CA LYS A 114 -10.12 -8.95 -4.60
C LYS A 114 -11.63 -8.89 -4.36
N LYS A 115 -12.09 -9.25 -3.15
CA LYS A 115 -13.51 -9.20 -2.76
C LYS A 115 -14.11 -7.78 -2.80
N LYS A 116 -13.27 -6.74 -2.76
CA LYS A 116 -13.71 -5.33 -2.80
C LYS A 116 -13.93 -4.81 -4.22
N GLU A 117 -13.49 -5.54 -5.24
CA GLU A 117 -13.70 -5.22 -6.65
C GLU A 117 -13.24 -3.80 -7.03
N VAL A 118 -12.12 -3.35 -6.45
CA VAL A 118 -11.56 -2.00 -6.69
C VAL A 118 -10.31 -2.00 -7.57
N TYR A 119 -9.58 -3.11 -7.62
CA TYR A 119 -8.36 -3.24 -8.42
C TYR A 119 -8.62 -4.06 -9.70
N ILE A 120 -7.96 -3.67 -10.80
CA ILE A 120 -8.01 -4.36 -12.10
C ILE A 120 -6.88 -5.37 -12.28
N GLU A 121 -5.83 -5.29 -11.47
CA GLU A 121 -4.63 -6.13 -11.55
C GLU A 121 -4.05 -6.36 -10.15
N PHE A 122 -3.53 -7.57 -9.91
CA PHE A 122 -2.98 -7.99 -8.62
C PHE A 122 -1.61 -8.62 -8.83
N MET A 123 -0.61 -8.17 -8.06
CA MET A 123 0.76 -8.64 -8.14
C MET A 123 1.21 -9.12 -6.76
N CYS A 124 1.35 -10.44 -6.61
CA CYS A 124 1.83 -11.06 -5.38
C CYS A 124 3.36 -11.15 -5.41
N THR A 125 4.05 -10.11 -4.96
CA THR A 125 5.52 -10.06 -4.94
C THR A 125 6.03 -9.16 -3.82
N SER A 126 7.24 -9.46 -3.34
CA SER A 126 7.94 -8.59 -2.40
C SER A 126 8.42 -7.32 -3.09
N LEU A 127 8.38 -6.21 -2.36
CA LEU A 127 9.01 -4.95 -2.75
C LEU A 127 10.29 -4.75 -1.92
N ASN A 128 11.37 -5.40 -2.38
CA ASN A 128 12.66 -5.47 -1.66
C ASN A 128 13.78 -4.62 -2.30
N GLY A 129 13.42 -3.74 -3.22
CA GLY A 129 14.37 -2.86 -3.92
C GLY A 129 15.06 -3.49 -5.13
N GLN A 130 14.72 -4.71 -5.50
CA GLN A 130 15.03 -5.24 -6.82
C GLN A 130 13.91 -4.91 -7.80
N PRO A 131 14.24 -4.75 -9.11
CA PRO A 131 13.23 -4.61 -10.15
C PRO A 131 12.25 -5.78 -10.18
N ILE A 132 10.95 -5.46 -10.14
CA ILE A 132 9.88 -6.43 -10.34
C ILE A 132 9.73 -6.67 -11.85
N PRO A 133 10.02 -7.88 -12.36
CA PRO A 133 10.08 -8.13 -13.80
C PRO A 133 8.78 -7.87 -14.57
N GLN A 134 7.63 -8.01 -13.89
CA GLN A 134 6.30 -7.78 -14.47
C GLN A 134 5.99 -6.29 -14.64
N ILE A 135 6.74 -5.40 -13.98
CA ILE A 135 6.49 -3.96 -13.98
C ILE A 135 7.54 -3.25 -14.83
N LYS A 136 7.09 -2.58 -15.89
CA LYS A 136 7.94 -1.74 -16.75
C LYS A 136 8.26 -0.42 -16.05
N SER A 137 9.38 0.18 -16.42
CA SER A 137 9.73 1.52 -15.94
C SER A 137 8.70 2.53 -16.43
N GLY A 138 8.20 3.38 -15.55
CA GLY A 138 7.17 4.36 -15.87
C GLY A 138 5.81 3.78 -16.24
N GLN A 139 5.48 2.58 -15.77
CA GLN A 139 4.20 1.91 -16.06
C GLN A 139 2.99 2.58 -15.39
N PHE A 140 3.20 3.27 -14.27
CA PHE A 140 2.14 3.88 -13.47
C PHE A 140 2.24 5.40 -13.49
N ASP A 141 1.09 6.06 -13.52
CA ASP A 141 0.98 7.52 -13.41
C ASP A 141 1.23 8.00 -11.97
N ALA A 142 0.93 7.14 -10.99
CA ALA A 142 1.08 7.42 -9.57
C ALA A 142 1.26 6.14 -8.75
N LEU A 143 1.80 6.30 -7.55
CA LEU A 143 1.96 5.23 -6.56
C LEU A 143 1.43 5.71 -5.19
N ILE A 144 0.78 4.83 -4.45
CA ILE A 144 0.42 5.04 -3.05
C ILE A 144 0.96 3.89 -2.20
N CYS A 145 1.38 4.18 -0.97
CA CYS A 145 1.92 3.17 -0.05
C CYS A 145 1.69 3.61 1.40
N GLY A 146 0.57 3.19 2.01
CA GLY A 146 0.16 3.71 3.33
C GLY A 146 0.55 2.83 4.53
N GLY A 147 0.32 1.52 4.46
CA GLY A 147 0.50 0.63 5.62
C GLY A 147 1.86 -0.06 5.72
N ALA A 148 2.52 -0.26 4.57
CA ALA A 148 3.74 -1.06 4.48
C ALA A 148 5.01 -0.30 4.90
N LEU A 149 5.01 1.03 4.82
CA LEU A 149 6.15 1.88 5.20
C LEU A 149 6.24 2.15 6.72
N ILE A 150 5.09 2.19 7.42
CA ILE A 150 4.96 2.62 8.84
C ILE A 150 5.80 1.79 9.82
N THR A 151 6.30 0.63 9.40
CA THR A 151 6.96 -0.34 10.28
C THR A 151 8.35 -0.74 9.81
N GLY A 152 8.91 -0.04 8.82
CA GLY A 152 10.22 -0.39 8.27
C GLY A 152 10.28 -1.78 7.63
N ARG A 153 9.11 -2.35 7.30
CA ARG A 153 8.95 -3.65 6.61
C ARG A 153 9.50 -3.62 5.19
N ILE A 154 9.53 -2.44 4.60
CA ILE A 154 10.11 -2.18 3.29
C ILE A 154 11.48 -1.55 3.50
N ALA A 155 12.52 -2.19 2.98
CA ALA A 155 13.88 -1.64 3.00
C ALA A 155 13.94 -0.33 2.21
N SER A 156 14.83 0.60 2.58
CA SER A 156 14.99 1.87 1.85
C SER A 156 15.39 1.67 0.38
N SER A 157 15.96 0.51 0.03
CA SER A 157 16.22 0.10 -1.36
C SER A 157 14.95 0.03 -2.20
N ALA A 158 13.80 -0.27 -1.61
CA ALA A 158 12.50 -0.33 -2.29
C ALA A 158 12.06 0.99 -2.91
N PHE A 159 12.50 2.14 -2.38
CA PHE A 159 12.18 3.43 -2.97
C PHE A 159 12.73 3.58 -4.39
N VAL A 160 13.89 2.97 -4.68
CA VAL A 160 14.45 2.97 -6.03
C VAL A 160 13.49 2.28 -6.99
N GLU A 161 12.92 1.16 -6.56
CA GLU A 161 11.94 0.43 -7.36
C GLU A 161 10.62 1.20 -7.46
N MET A 162 10.10 1.77 -6.37
CA MET A 162 8.91 2.63 -6.39
C MET A 162 9.03 3.78 -7.40
N ILE A 163 10.19 4.46 -7.41
CA ILE A 163 10.47 5.54 -8.35
C ILE A 163 10.53 5.01 -9.78
N ARG A 164 11.16 3.85 -10.02
CA ARG A 164 11.24 3.23 -11.35
C ARG A 164 9.86 2.91 -11.92
N MET A 165 8.95 2.41 -11.08
CA MET A 165 7.59 2.01 -11.49
C MET A 165 6.73 3.20 -11.95
N VAL A 166 6.98 4.41 -11.41
CA VAL A 166 6.20 5.62 -11.71
C VAL A 166 6.80 6.38 -12.90
N GLN A 167 5.94 6.92 -13.77
CA GLN A 167 6.38 7.65 -14.97
C GLN A 167 7.12 8.93 -14.58
N THR A 168 8.42 8.98 -14.87
CA THR A 168 9.25 10.15 -14.59
C THR A 168 9.12 11.20 -15.69
N GLY A 169 8.77 12.42 -15.30
CA GLY A 169 8.50 13.55 -16.20
C GLY A 169 7.39 14.48 -15.69
N ARG A 170 6.53 13.99 -14.79
CA ARG A 170 5.53 14.77 -14.04
C ARG A 170 5.35 14.12 -12.65
N SER A 171 5.88 14.79 -11.62
CA SER A 171 5.75 14.58 -10.15
C SER A 171 5.69 13.14 -9.58
N PHE A 172 6.71 12.76 -8.78
CA PHE A 172 6.63 11.68 -7.79
C PHE A 172 6.10 12.27 -6.47
N LEU A 173 4.97 11.79 -5.95
CA LEU A 173 4.58 12.07 -4.56
C LEU A 173 4.48 10.76 -3.78
N GLY A 174 5.51 10.48 -2.98
CA GLY A 174 5.36 9.61 -1.82
C GLY A 174 4.70 10.42 -0.71
N VAL A 175 3.43 10.15 -0.42
CA VAL A 175 2.82 10.59 0.84
C VAL A 175 3.19 9.53 1.88
N TYR A 176 4.00 9.93 2.85
CA TYR A 176 4.54 9.09 3.92
C TYR A 176 3.68 9.13 5.18
#